data_AF-H3ZMZ2-F1
#
_entry.id   AF-H3ZMZ2-F1
#
_cell.length_a   1.000
_cell.length_b   1.000
_cell.length_c   1.000
_cell.angle_alpha   90.00
_cell.angle_beta   90.00
_cell.angle_gamma   90.00
#
_symmetry.space_group_name_H-M   'P 1'
#
loop_
_entity.id
_entity.type
_entity.pdbx_description
1 polymer ?
#
loop_
_entity_poly.entity_id
_entity_poly.type
_entity_poly.pdbx_seq_one_letter_code
_entity_poly.pdbx_strand_id
1 'polypeptide(L)'
;MKRILKLLALLILLFAICTLGVKAFSVENLRGEKIAETDEVHSNFYNSKGKRVATFSLMEQGYYAEDVFSFRIHVWHREGGKTKSLRLVITPNVSAEVYLKTPDGYPWNPIKLQRSKEDLNSVVLEIPDLGFQGVGSTRLDFVVIPLKRADAISITVKAEFELSEGIKRYKGETVLNTQLKKK
;
A
#
# COMPACT_ATOMS: atom_id res chain seq x y z
N MET A 1 13.24 0.42 56.95
CA MET A 1 11.99 0.83 56.24
C MET A 1 12.20 1.84 55.10
N LYS A 2 12.79 3.04 55.30
CA LYS A 2 12.91 4.08 54.24
C LYS A 2 13.62 3.65 52.94
N ARG A 3 14.61 2.76 52.99
CA ARG A 3 15.33 2.26 51.79
C ARG A 3 14.49 1.33 50.91
N ILE A 4 13.69 0.45 51.52
CA ILE A 4 12.81 -0.48 50.81
C ILE A 4 11.70 0.30 50.08
N LEU A 5 11.16 1.34 50.71
CA LEU A 5 10.13 2.20 50.12
C LEU A 5 10.65 2.97 48.89
N LYS A 6 11.90 3.47 48.94
CA LYS A 6 12.54 4.13 47.79
C LYS A 6 12.80 3.16 46.63
N LEU A 7 13.20 1.92 46.93
CA LEU A 7 13.43 0.90 45.91
C LEU A 7 12.13 0.52 45.20
N LEU A 8 11.03 0.36 45.96
CA LEU A 8 9.71 0.06 45.41
C LEU A 8 9.20 1.18 44.51
N ALA A 9 9.36 2.44 44.94
CA ALA A 9 8.95 3.59 44.14
C ALA A 9 9.73 3.69 42.82
N LEU A 10 11.05 3.38 42.84
CA LEU A 10 11.87 3.35 41.63
C LEU A 10 11.45 2.22 40.69
N LEU A 11 11.11 1.05 41.24
CA LEU A 11 10.65 -0.10 40.46
C LEU A 11 9.31 0.18 39.78
N ILE A 12 8.36 0.79 40.50
CA ILE A 12 7.05 1.19 39.96
C ILE A 12 7.22 2.25 38.86
N LEU A 13 8.12 3.22 39.05
CA LEU A 13 8.40 4.23 38.04
C LEU A 13 9.01 3.61 36.77
N LEU A 14 9.95 2.66 36.92
CA LEU A 14 10.55 1.94 35.81
C LEU A 14 9.49 1.10 35.07
N PHE A 15 8.60 0.43 35.81
CA PHE A 15 7.50 -0.35 35.23
C PHE A 15 6.47 0.54 34.51
N ALA A 16 6.19 1.73 35.05
CA ALA A 16 5.34 2.72 34.40
C ALA A 16 5.98 3.24 33.09
N ILE A 17 7.29 3.53 33.10
CA ILE A 17 8.03 3.96 31.90
C ILE A 17 8.07 2.84 30.85
N CYS A 18 8.32 1.59 31.25
CA CYS A 18 8.31 0.44 30.35
C CYS A 18 6.91 0.17 29.76
N THR A 19 5.84 0.27 30.55
CA THR A 19 4.47 0.06 30.05
C THR A 19 3.98 1.20 29.15
N LEU A 20 4.42 2.43 29.40
CA LEU A 20 4.20 3.57 28.51
C LEU A 20 5.00 3.44 27.21
N GLY A 21 6.25 2.95 27.27
CA GLY A 21 7.09 2.72 26.09
C GLY A 21 6.59 1.60 25.17
N VAL A 22 6.02 0.53 25.74
CA VAL A 22 5.52 -0.62 24.94
C VAL A 22 4.21 -0.29 24.21
N LYS A 23 3.34 0.59 24.76
CA LYS A 23 2.13 1.04 24.05
C LYS A 23 2.44 1.97 22.86
N ALA A 24 3.64 2.54 22.78
CA ALA A 24 3.99 3.55 21.78
C ALA A 24 4.32 2.99 20.39
N PHE A 25 4.31 1.66 20.18
CA PHE A 25 4.75 1.07 18.90
C PHE A 25 3.90 -0.10 18.37
N SER A 26 2.70 -0.36 18.90
CA SER A 26 1.87 -1.42 18.32
C SER A 26 1.36 -1.02 16.92
N VAL A 27 1.65 -1.85 15.92
CA VAL A 27 1.07 -1.72 14.58
C VAL A 27 -0.31 -2.38 14.58
N GLU A 28 -1.33 -1.64 14.22
CA GLU A 28 -2.71 -2.12 14.14
C GLU A 28 -3.01 -2.67 12.73
N ASN A 29 -3.48 -3.91 12.64
CA ASN A 29 -3.93 -4.48 11.37
C ASN A 29 -5.32 -3.96 11.00
N LEU A 30 -5.45 -3.46 9.78
CA LEU A 30 -6.69 -2.88 9.28
C LEU A 30 -7.61 -3.94 8.70
N ARG A 31 -8.91 -3.79 8.94
CA ARG A 31 -9.93 -4.60 8.28
C ARG A 31 -10.21 -4.01 6.90
N GLY A 32 -9.99 -4.80 5.85
CA GLY A 32 -10.32 -4.45 4.46
C GLY A 32 -11.75 -4.84 4.08
N GLU A 33 -12.41 -4.00 3.29
CA GLU A 33 -13.69 -4.25 2.63
C GLU A 33 -13.57 -3.85 1.16
N LYS A 34 -13.94 -4.76 0.25
CA LYS A 34 -13.84 -4.52 -1.19
C LYS A 34 -15.13 -3.94 -1.74
N ILE A 35 -15.00 -2.97 -2.63
CA ILE A 35 -16.10 -2.32 -3.34
C ILE A 35 -15.71 -2.28 -4.81
N ALA A 36 -16.61 -2.68 -5.70
CA ALA A 36 -16.41 -2.64 -7.14
C ALA A 36 -17.39 -1.65 -7.78
N GLU A 37 -16.86 -0.76 -8.61
CA GLU A 37 -17.60 0.16 -9.47
C GLU A 37 -17.29 -0.21 -10.94
N THR A 38 -17.89 0.48 -11.92
CA THR A 38 -17.84 0.06 -13.33
C THR A 38 -16.41 -0.04 -13.89
N ASP A 39 -15.54 0.92 -13.55
CA ASP A 39 -14.16 1.01 -14.08
C ASP A 39 -13.08 1.02 -12.97
N GLU A 40 -13.51 0.91 -11.72
CA GLU A 40 -12.66 1.04 -10.54
C GLU A 40 -12.99 -0.02 -9.49
N VAL A 41 -11.96 -0.55 -8.83
CA VAL A 41 -12.13 -1.45 -7.69
C VAL A 41 -11.37 -0.86 -6.51
N HIS A 42 -12.02 -0.86 -5.35
CA HIS A 42 -11.50 -0.27 -4.13
C HIS A 42 -11.42 -1.31 -3.01
N SER A 43 -10.47 -1.10 -2.10
CA SER A 43 -10.43 -1.73 -0.79
C SER A 43 -10.42 -0.61 0.26
N ASN A 44 -11.53 -0.45 0.97
CA ASN A 44 -11.61 0.45 2.12
C ASN A 44 -11.04 -0.24 3.36
N PHE A 45 -10.27 0.50 4.14
CA PHE A 45 -9.62 -0.01 5.34
C PHE A 45 -10.08 0.73 6.58
N TYR A 46 -10.48 -0.04 7.60
CA TYR A 46 -11.02 0.48 8.85
C TYR A 46 -10.17 0.05 10.03
N ASN A 47 -10.03 0.96 11.00
CA ASN A 47 -9.43 0.63 12.29
C ASN A 47 -10.42 -0.12 13.20
N SER A 48 -9.94 -0.56 14.36
CA SER A 48 -10.67 -1.26 15.42
C SER A 48 -11.90 -0.52 15.95
N LYS A 49 -11.99 0.80 15.72
CA LYS A 49 -13.15 1.63 16.07
C LYS A 49 -14.16 1.74 14.93
N GLY A 50 -13.97 1.00 13.84
CA GLY A 50 -14.83 1.06 12.64
C GLY A 50 -14.63 2.32 11.80
N LYS A 51 -13.58 3.11 12.03
CA LYS A 51 -13.32 4.33 11.26
C LYS A 51 -12.46 4.03 10.05
N ARG A 52 -12.89 4.50 8.87
CA ARG A 52 -12.09 4.40 7.64
C ARG A 52 -10.82 5.24 7.78
N VAL A 53 -9.67 4.60 7.58
CA VAL A 53 -8.35 5.24 7.65
C VAL A 53 -7.67 5.32 6.30
N ALA A 54 -8.00 4.43 5.36
CA ALA A 54 -7.44 4.42 4.03
C ALA A 54 -8.33 3.74 3.00
N THR A 55 -8.02 4.00 1.74
CA THR A 55 -8.61 3.36 0.57
C THR A 55 -7.49 3.04 -0.40
N PHE A 56 -7.43 1.78 -0.83
CA PHE A 56 -6.57 1.34 -1.93
C PHE A 56 -7.44 1.15 -3.17
N SER A 57 -7.16 1.87 -4.24
CA SER A 57 -7.95 1.84 -5.48
C SER A 57 -7.11 1.33 -6.64
N LEU A 58 -7.75 0.53 -7.49
CA LEU A 58 -7.24 0.06 -8.77
C LEU A 58 -8.21 0.53 -9.87
N MET A 59 -7.73 1.38 -10.78
CA MET A 59 -8.55 2.04 -11.80
C MET A 59 -8.00 1.75 -13.19
N GLU A 60 -8.85 1.50 -14.17
CA GLU A 60 -8.42 1.54 -15.57
C GLU A 60 -7.95 2.96 -15.95
N GLN A 61 -6.88 3.06 -16.75
CA GLN A 61 -6.45 4.31 -17.35
C GLN A 61 -6.60 4.18 -18.88
N GLY A 62 -7.27 5.17 -19.50
CA GLY A 62 -7.50 5.24 -20.94
C GLY A 62 -6.21 5.32 -21.77
N TYR A 63 -6.34 5.11 -23.08
CA TYR A 63 -5.26 4.62 -23.95
C TYR A 63 -4.53 5.66 -24.82
N TYR A 64 -3.23 5.40 -25.11
CA TYR A 64 -2.34 6.24 -25.94
C TYR A 64 -1.68 5.52 -27.17
N ALA A 65 -1.75 4.18 -27.32
CA ALA A 65 -1.14 3.42 -28.44
C ALA A 65 -1.75 2.01 -28.68
N GLU A 66 -1.56 1.38 -29.84
CA GLU A 66 -2.04 0.00 -30.05
C GLU A 66 -1.35 -1.02 -29.13
N ASP A 67 -2.09 -2.04 -28.67
CA ASP A 67 -1.60 -3.23 -27.93
C ASP A 67 -0.93 -2.99 -26.57
N VAL A 68 -1.25 -1.87 -25.93
CA VAL A 68 -0.79 -1.60 -24.57
C VAL A 68 -2.01 -1.46 -23.66
N PHE A 69 -1.87 -1.72 -22.36
CA PHE A 69 -2.91 -1.55 -21.33
C PHE A 69 -2.37 -0.70 -20.19
N SER A 70 -3.21 0.10 -19.53
CA SER A 70 -2.75 0.97 -18.44
C SER A 70 -3.74 1.03 -17.29
N PHE A 71 -3.20 1.10 -16.07
CA PHE A 71 -4.00 1.18 -14.86
C PHE A 71 -3.30 2.06 -13.83
N ARG A 72 -4.10 2.59 -12.91
CA ARG A 72 -3.66 3.43 -11.80
C ARG A 72 -3.87 2.72 -10.49
N ILE A 73 -2.86 2.79 -9.64
CA ILE A 73 -2.98 2.50 -8.21
C ILE A 73 -3.02 3.82 -7.47
N HIS A 74 -3.99 3.96 -6.57
CA HIS A 74 -4.14 5.13 -5.70
C HIS A 74 -4.31 4.67 -4.25
N VAL A 75 -3.47 5.19 -3.37
CA VAL A 75 -3.55 4.97 -1.93
C VAL A 75 -3.94 6.29 -1.29
N TRP A 76 -5.21 6.39 -0.93
CA TRP A 76 -5.71 7.50 -0.12
C TRP A 76 -5.65 7.11 1.36
N HIS A 77 -5.33 8.07 2.21
CA HIS A 77 -5.47 7.94 3.65
C HIS A 77 -6.15 9.17 4.23
N ARG A 78 -6.70 9.01 5.43
CA ARG A 78 -7.31 10.11 6.16
C ARG A 78 -6.29 11.22 6.47
N GLU A 79 -6.77 12.46 6.55
CA GLU A 79 -5.97 13.63 6.95
C GLU A 79 -5.21 13.39 8.26
N GLY A 80 -3.96 13.88 8.32
CA GLY A 80 -3.02 13.61 9.42
C GLY A 80 -2.34 12.24 9.33
N GLY A 81 -2.78 11.38 8.41
CA GLY A 81 -2.11 10.15 8.03
C GLY A 81 -0.94 10.37 7.08
N LYS A 82 -0.17 9.32 6.86
CA LYS A 82 0.90 9.23 5.87
C LYS A 82 1.13 7.78 5.49
N THR A 83 1.19 7.45 4.21
CA THR A 83 1.67 6.14 3.75
C THR A 83 3.19 6.07 3.95
N LYS A 84 3.65 5.09 4.73
CA LYS A 84 5.06 4.90 5.07
C LYS A 84 5.77 4.04 4.04
N SER A 85 5.20 2.89 3.75
CA SER A 85 5.75 1.93 2.81
C SER A 85 4.65 1.33 1.95
N LEU A 86 5.03 0.89 0.76
CA LEU A 86 4.14 0.24 -0.18
C LEU A 86 4.87 -0.91 -0.87
N ARG A 87 4.27 -2.09 -0.83
CA ARG A 87 4.68 -3.25 -1.59
C ARG A 87 3.52 -3.73 -2.45
N LEU A 88 3.78 -3.94 -3.73
CA LEU A 88 2.81 -4.42 -4.70
C LEU A 88 3.35 -5.66 -5.40
N VAL A 89 2.49 -6.65 -5.60
CA VAL A 89 2.71 -7.77 -6.52
C VAL A 89 1.66 -7.69 -7.61
N ILE A 90 2.10 -7.41 -8.82
CA ILE A 90 1.24 -7.22 -9.99
C ILE A 90 1.36 -8.45 -10.88
N THR A 91 0.24 -9.12 -11.12
CA THR A 91 0.17 -10.38 -11.87
C THR A 91 -0.84 -10.24 -13.01
N PRO A 92 -0.38 -10.01 -14.26
CA PRO A 92 -1.21 -10.17 -15.44
C PRO A 92 -1.58 -11.65 -15.66
N ASN A 93 -2.77 -11.91 -16.20
CA ASN A 93 -3.22 -13.27 -16.55
C ASN A 93 -2.58 -13.83 -17.84
N VAL A 94 -1.81 -13.01 -18.54
CA VAL A 94 -1.05 -13.35 -19.76
C VAL A 94 0.41 -12.98 -19.59
N SER A 95 1.31 -13.58 -20.36
CA SER A 95 2.72 -13.13 -20.37
C SER A 95 2.80 -11.71 -20.90
N ALA A 96 3.31 -10.80 -20.08
CA ALA A 96 3.39 -9.38 -20.37
C ALA A 96 4.60 -8.73 -19.69
N GLU A 97 5.01 -7.59 -20.22
CA GLU A 97 5.95 -6.68 -19.58
C GLU A 97 5.16 -5.62 -18.80
N VAL A 98 5.60 -5.31 -17.58
CA VAL A 98 4.96 -4.32 -16.70
C VAL A 98 5.95 -3.21 -16.40
N TYR A 99 5.55 -1.99 -16.71
CA TYR A 99 6.34 -0.78 -16.50
C TYR A 99 5.65 0.15 -15.53
N LEU A 100 6.45 0.77 -14.66
CA LEU A 100 6.02 1.92 -13.86
C LEU A 100 6.27 3.20 -14.67
N LYS A 101 5.25 4.01 -14.92
CA LYS A 101 5.45 5.37 -15.41
C LYS A 101 6.17 6.17 -14.34
N THR A 102 7.13 7.02 -14.72
CA THR A 102 7.84 7.91 -13.80
C THR A 102 6.82 8.63 -12.91
N PRO A 103 6.83 8.37 -11.59
CA PRO A 103 5.85 8.99 -10.72
C PRO A 103 6.02 10.50 -10.65
N ASP A 104 4.91 11.23 -10.60
CA ASP A 104 4.93 12.68 -10.43
C ASP A 104 5.40 13.07 -9.02
N GLY A 105 5.86 14.32 -8.86
CA GLY A 105 6.29 14.87 -7.58
C GLY A 105 7.72 14.48 -7.23
N TYR A 106 8.69 15.32 -7.56
CA TYR A 106 10.10 15.11 -7.19
C TYR A 106 10.43 15.80 -5.85
N PRO A 107 11.28 15.22 -4.97
CA PRO A 107 12.03 13.97 -5.11
C PRO A 107 11.30 12.71 -4.64
N TRP A 108 11.67 11.57 -5.22
CA TRP A 108 11.29 10.23 -4.75
C TRP A 108 12.46 9.55 -4.04
N ASN A 109 12.16 8.88 -2.93
CA ASN A 109 13.04 7.88 -2.36
C ASN A 109 13.20 6.68 -3.31
N PRO A 110 14.20 5.80 -3.10
CA PRO A 110 14.43 4.65 -3.97
C PRO A 110 13.19 3.78 -4.16
N ILE A 111 12.81 3.58 -5.42
CA ILE A 111 11.75 2.68 -5.87
C ILE A 111 12.39 1.46 -6.52
N LYS A 112 12.02 0.26 -6.08
CA LYS A 112 12.53 -0.98 -6.66
C LYS A 112 11.42 -1.71 -7.39
N LEU A 113 11.58 -1.87 -8.71
CA LEU A 113 10.71 -2.69 -9.54
C LEU A 113 11.50 -3.86 -10.10
N GLN A 114 11.05 -5.09 -9.86
CA GLN A 114 11.74 -6.31 -10.31
C GLN A 114 10.75 -7.42 -10.62
N ARG A 115 11.14 -8.39 -11.46
CA ARG A 115 10.35 -9.63 -11.59
C ARG A 115 10.34 -10.39 -10.27
N SER A 116 9.23 -11.03 -9.96
CA SER A 116 9.12 -11.94 -8.82
C SER A 116 10.00 -13.19 -9.06
N LYS A 117 10.59 -13.69 -7.98
CA LYS A 117 11.36 -14.95 -8.00
C LYS A 117 10.44 -16.18 -7.86
N GLU A 118 9.25 -15.99 -7.33
CA GLU A 118 8.28 -17.06 -7.03
C GLU A 118 7.30 -17.28 -8.19
N ASP A 119 6.99 -16.22 -8.94
CA ASP A 119 6.07 -16.25 -10.08
C ASP A 119 6.63 -15.39 -11.21
N LEU A 120 7.07 -16.01 -12.30
CA LEU A 120 7.73 -15.34 -13.41
C LEU A 120 6.82 -14.39 -14.20
N ASN A 121 5.50 -14.52 -14.06
CA ASN A 121 4.54 -13.57 -14.65
C ASN A 121 4.28 -12.37 -13.75
N SER A 122 4.73 -12.40 -12.49
CA SER A 122 4.52 -11.33 -11.52
C SER A 122 5.68 -10.34 -11.50
N VAL A 123 5.34 -9.06 -11.31
CA VAL A 123 6.30 -7.98 -11.03
C VAL A 123 6.06 -7.46 -9.62
N VAL A 124 7.14 -7.24 -8.87
CA VAL A 124 7.12 -6.73 -7.50
C VAL A 124 7.63 -5.30 -7.49
N LEU A 125 6.82 -4.39 -6.94
CA LEU A 125 7.23 -3.04 -6.58
C LEU A 125 7.46 -2.97 -5.07
N GLU A 126 8.60 -2.44 -4.65
CA GLU A 126 8.93 -2.17 -3.26
C GLU A 126 9.33 -0.70 -3.09
N ILE A 127 8.58 0.03 -2.27
CA ILE A 127 8.91 1.37 -1.79
C ILE A 127 8.98 1.30 -0.27
N PRO A 128 10.18 1.11 0.32
CA PRO A 128 10.34 0.90 1.75
C PRO A 128 10.08 2.17 2.57
N ASP A 129 10.31 3.34 1.98
CA ASP A 129 9.96 4.64 2.57
C ASP A 129 9.47 5.57 1.47
N LEU A 130 8.19 5.93 1.51
CA LEU A 130 7.59 6.90 0.58
C LEU A 130 8.03 8.34 0.86
N GLY A 131 8.65 8.64 2.00
CA GLY A 131 9.17 9.97 2.28
C GLY A 131 8.06 11.02 2.16
N PHE A 132 8.31 12.15 1.51
CA PHE A 132 7.28 13.17 1.31
C PHE A 132 6.09 12.69 0.45
N GLN A 133 6.31 11.73 -0.46
CA GLN A 133 5.30 11.21 -1.41
C GLN A 133 4.21 10.35 -0.75
N GLY A 134 4.40 10.03 0.54
CA GLY A 134 3.41 9.36 1.35
C GLY A 134 2.37 10.29 1.96
N VAL A 135 2.52 11.61 1.85
CA VAL A 135 1.59 12.59 2.45
C VAL A 135 0.42 12.85 1.48
N GLY A 136 -0.79 12.89 2.02
CA GLY A 136 -2.02 13.14 1.27
C GLY A 136 -2.51 11.87 0.57
N SER A 137 -2.02 11.62 -0.64
CA SER A 137 -2.32 10.37 -1.34
C SER A 137 -1.20 9.99 -2.29
N THR A 138 -0.91 8.70 -2.40
CA THR A 138 0.12 8.17 -3.29
C THR A 138 -0.52 7.64 -4.57
N ARG A 139 -0.02 8.06 -5.73
CA ARG A 139 -0.50 7.65 -7.05
C ARG A 139 0.63 7.03 -7.86
N LEU A 140 0.39 5.85 -8.43
CA LEU A 140 1.35 5.15 -9.28
C LEU A 140 0.63 4.63 -10.52
N ASP A 141 1.14 4.99 -11.70
CA ASP A 141 0.56 4.63 -12.98
C ASP A 141 1.41 3.55 -13.65
N PHE A 142 0.76 2.50 -14.12
CA PHE A 142 1.41 1.34 -14.72
C PHE A 142 1.00 1.16 -16.17
N VAL A 143 1.91 0.57 -16.93
CA VAL A 143 1.72 0.18 -18.32
C VAL A 143 2.02 -1.31 -18.44
N VAL A 144 1.16 -2.03 -19.13
CA VAL A 144 1.29 -3.47 -19.38
C VAL A 144 1.29 -3.72 -20.88
N ILE A 145 2.32 -4.39 -21.37
CA ILE A 145 2.47 -4.76 -22.79
C ILE A 145 2.44 -6.29 -22.88
N PRO A 146 1.35 -6.90 -23.37
CA PRO A 146 1.31 -8.34 -23.61
C PRO A 146 2.31 -8.76 -24.68
N LEU A 147 3.00 -9.90 -24.47
CA LEU A 147 3.94 -10.44 -25.46
C LEU A 147 3.23 -11.00 -26.71
N LYS A 148 1.93 -11.28 -26.60
CA LYS A 148 1.04 -11.64 -27.71
C LYS A 148 -0.14 -10.69 -27.69
N ARG A 149 -0.58 -10.23 -28.87
CA ARG A 149 -1.76 -9.37 -29.03
C ARG A 149 -2.95 -9.94 -28.26
N ALA A 150 -3.58 -9.10 -27.45
CA ALA A 150 -4.76 -9.42 -26.66
C ALA A 150 -5.71 -8.22 -26.71
N ASP A 151 -7.03 -8.46 -26.72
CA ASP A 151 -8.04 -7.40 -26.73
C ASP A 151 -8.51 -7.01 -25.33
N ALA A 152 -8.27 -7.90 -24.36
CA ALA A 152 -8.47 -7.64 -22.96
C ALA A 152 -7.44 -8.41 -22.13
N ILE A 153 -7.07 -7.85 -20.98
CA ILE A 153 -6.22 -8.52 -19.99
C ILE A 153 -6.81 -8.37 -18.60
N SER A 154 -6.57 -9.35 -17.73
CA SER A 154 -6.93 -9.27 -16.31
C SER A 154 -5.67 -9.06 -15.49
N ILE A 155 -5.67 -8.06 -14.62
CA ILE A 155 -4.57 -7.74 -13.72
C ILE A 155 -5.01 -8.03 -12.29
N THR A 156 -4.24 -8.85 -11.58
CA THR A 156 -4.36 -9.03 -10.14
C THR A 156 -3.27 -8.23 -9.43
N VAL A 157 -3.64 -7.41 -8.45
CA VAL A 157 -2.72 -6.63 -7.63
C VAL A 157 -2.87 -7.06 -6.18
N LYS A 158 -1.81 -7.62 -5.61
CA LYS A 158 -1.66 -7.87 -4.17
C LYS A 158 -0.93 -6.69 -3.58
N ALA A 159 -1.51 -6.04 -2.58
CA ALA A 159 -0.93 -4.86 -1.96
C ALA A 159 -0.73 -5.07 -0.47
N GLU A 160 0.43 -4.63 0.03
CA GLU A 160 0.74 -4.50 1.44
C GLU A 160 1.25 -3.08 1.66
N PHE A 161 0.72 -2.39 2.68
CA PHE A 161 1.16 -1.04 2.99
C PHE A 161 1.15 -0.80 4.49
N GLU A 162 1.98 0.15 4.90
CA GLU A 162 1.98 0.68 6.25
C GLU A 162 1.59 2.16 6.24
N LEU A 163 0.74 2.57 7.18
CA LEU A 163 0.37 3.97 7.40
C LEU A 163 0.82 4.43 8.77
N SER A 164 1.03 5.72 8.94
CA SER A 164 1.18 6.36 10.24
C SER A 164 0.23 7.53 10.42
N GLU A 165 -0.38 7.69 11.59
CA GLU A 165 -1.15 8.87 12.01
C GLU A 165 -0.63 9.32 13.39
N GLY A 166 0.24 10.32 13.42
CA GLY A 166 1.00 10.68 14.63
C GLY A 166 1.91 9.52 15.08
N ILE A 167 1.71 9.04 16.31
CA ILE A 167 2.43 7.87 16.87
C ILE A 167 1.80 6.52 16.48
N LYS A 168 0.61 6.51 15.89
CA LYS A 168 -0.09 5.27 15.53
C LYS A 168 0.43 4.75 14.21
N ARG A 169 0.52 3.42 14.10
CA ARG A 169 0.91 2.72 12.87
C ARG A 169 -0.16 1.71 12.50
N TYR A 170 -0.42 1.58 11.21
CA TYR A 170 -1.42 0.68 10.66
C TYR A 170 -0.83 -0.17 9.55
N LYS A 171 -1.24 -1.43 9.44
CA LYS A 171 -0.91 -2.30 8.31
C LYS A 171 -2.19 -2.69 7.56
N GLY A 172 -2.17 -2.56 6.23
CA GLY A 172 -3.26 -3.02 5.38
C GLY A 172 -2.75 -3.98 4.31
N GLU A 173 -3.58 -4.98 4.00
CA GLU A 173 -3.33 -5.96 2.95
C GLU A 173 -4.60 -6.14 2.12
N THR A 174 -4.48 -6.21 0.79
CA THR A 174 -5.61 -6.49 -0.10
C THR A 174 -5.18 -7.15 -1.40
N VAL A 175 -6.15 -7.76 -2.08
CA VAL A 175 -5.99 -8.32 -3.42
C VAL A 175 -7.12 -7.79 -4.28
N LEU A 176 -6.82 -6.97 -5.26
CA LEU A 176 -7.78 -6.45 -6.22
C LEU A 176 -7.54 -7.07 -7.60
N ASN A 177 -8.61 -7.21 -8.38
CA ASN A 177 -8.56 -7.66 -9.75
C ASN A 177 -9.33 -6.66 -10.62
N THR A 178 -8.81 -6.38 -11.81
CA THR A 178 -9.52 -5.59 -12.82
C THR A 178 -9.32 -6.20 -14.20
N GLN A 179 -10.29 -6.00 -15.08
CA GLN A 179 -10.19 -6.34 -16.50
C GLN A 179 -9.99 -5.05 -17.30
N LEU A 180 -8.88 -4.97 -18.00
CA LEU A 180 -8.55 -3.86 -18.88
C LEU A 180 -8.94 -4.25 -20.31
N LYS A 181 -9.62 -3.36 -21.03
CA LYS A 181 -10.09 -3.62 -22.39
C LYS A 181 -9.56 -2.55 -23.35
N LYS A 182 -9.36 -2.93 -24.61
CA LYS A 182 -9.17 -1.94 -25.67
C LYS A 182 -10.44 -1.09 -25.78
N LYS A 183 -10.27 0.23 -25.84
CA LYS A 183 -11.33 1.20 -26.15
C LYS A 183 -11.22 1.62 -27.60
#